data_AF-A0A1G8PPN0-F1
#
_entry.id   AF-A0A1G8PPN0-F1
#
_cell.length_a   1.000
_cell.length_b   1.000
_cell.length_c   1.000
_cell.angle_alpha   90.00
_cell.angle_beta   90.00
_cell.angle_gamma   90.00
#
_symmetry.space_group_name_H-M   'P 1'
#
loop_
_entity.id
_entity.type
_entity.pdbx_description
1 polymer ?
#
loop_
_entity_poly.entity_id
_entity_poly.type
_entity_poly.pdbx_seq_one_letter_code
_entity_poly.pdbx_strand_id
1 'polypeptide(L)'
;MPLPTEISTTLLLPRPARFDMGKVHAALEARMSANCPPFERLDWHQTQLLSSSNLHLQLRTRDLPISDGQFDSALSSELAGMMHDDLSVAIARHRASVTLRVGTGPRPKPRGQTCPPPSHAVYECMLILAHTAATQVARDCHPLAVHWAQSDQLLSPARFSAMSNMLFPLPLFLHPRPTCREEAGEEWISLDVEGAQHLLDRPLGTDYAPVSLPWMMQRVYAFVAHLRATSLAVSDGMEFATAEGERFRVRLDVHGAIRLRLEELHGKPISLLEMDTQHFAA
;
A
#
# COMPACT_ATOMS: atom_id res chain seq x y z
N MET A 1 14.45 4.33 -8.33
CA MET A 1 14.63 2.92 -7.92
C MET A 1 13.88 2.03 -8.91
N PRO A 2 14.35 0.82 -9.24
CA PRO A 2 13.60 -0.08 -10.10
C PRO A 2 12.27 -0.48 -9.45
N LEU A 3 11.19 -0.52 -10.24
CA LEU A 3 9.89 -0.99 -9.75
C LEU A 3 9.94 -2.48 -9.37
N PRO A 4 9.21 -2.90 -8.32
CA PRO A 4 9.09 -4.31 -7.98
C PRO A 4 8.54 -5.15 -9.14
N THR A 5 9.14 -6.33 -9.36
CA THR A 5 8.73 -7.27 -10.41
C THR A 5 7.65 -8.27 -9.96
N GLU A 6 7.33 -8.28 -8.66
CA GLU A 6 6.29 -9.11 -8.06
C GLU A 6 5.51 -8.31 -6.99
N ILE A 7 4.18 -8.44 -7.00
CA ILE A 7 3.29 -8.02 -5.92
C ILE A 7 2.90 -9.26 -5.13
N SER A 8 2.95 -9.22 -3.81
CA SER A 8 2.60 -10.37 -2.98
C SER A 8 1.74 -9.97 -1.80
N THR A 9 0.65 -10.72 -1.62
CA THR A 9 -0.22 -10.58 -0.47
C THR A 9 -0.58 -11.95 0.07
N THR A 10 -0.66 -12.04 1.39
CA THR A 10 -0.94 -13.28 2.10
C THR A 10 -2.12 -13.09 3.03
N LEU A 11 -3.16 -13.90 2.84
CA LEU A 11 -4.32 -13.95 3.72
C LEU A 11 -4.09 -15.03 4.76
N LEU A 12 -4.14 -14.67 6.04
CA LEU A 12 -4.00 -15.59 7.17
C LEU A 12 -5.37 -16.10 7.56
N LEU A 13 -5.56 -17.43 7.55
CA LEU A 13 -6.87 -18.06 7.71
C LEU A 13 -6.96 -18.88 8.99
N PRO A 14 -8.14 -18.96 9.64
CA PRO A 14 -8.32 -19.82 10.81
C PRO A 14 -8.44 -21.31 10.46
N ARG A 15 -8.62 -21.64 9.17
CA ARG A 15 -8.88 -22.99 8.65
C ARG A 15 -8.42 -23.09 7.18
N PRO A 16 -8.23 -24.31 6.65
CA PRO A 16 -7.93 -24.53 5.22
C PRO A 16 -8.81 -23.69 4.29
N ALA A 17 -8.19 -23.14 3.24
CA ALA A 17 -8.82 -22.19 2.35
C ALA A 17 -9.97 -22.82 1.56
N ARG A 18 -11.09 -22.10 1.45
CA ARG A 18 -12.21 -22.45 0.59
C ARG A 18 -12.66 -21.20 -0.14
N PHE A 19 -12.34 -21.10 -1.43
CA PHE A 19 -12.74 -20.01 -2.29
C PHE A 19 -13.05 -20.52 -3.70
N ASP A 20 -13.84 -19.76 -4.43
CA ASP A 20 -14.20 -20.09 -5.80
C ASP A 20 -13.27 -19.39 -6.79
N MET A 21 -12.41 -20.17 -7.44
CA MET A 21 -11.47 -19.65 -8.44
C MET A 21 -12.18 -19.03 -9.65
N GLY A 22 -13.39 -19.49 -9.98
CA GLY A 22 -14.22 -18.90 -11.02
C GLY A 22 -14.72 -17.50 -10.63
N LYS A 23 -15.04 -17.27 -9.35
CA LYS A 23 -15.38 -15.91 -8.87
C LYS A 23 -14.17 -14.98 -8.88
N VAL A 24 -12.99 -15.49 -8.51
CA VAL A 24 -11.74 -14.72 -8.61
C VAL A 24 -11.52 -14.31 -10.06
N HIS A 25 -11.59 -15.25 -11.00
CA HIS A 25 -11.44 -14.96 -12.43
C HIS A 25 -12.47 -13.95 -12.93
N ALA A 26 -13.76 -14.16 -12.65
CA ALA A 26 -14.83 -13.25 -13.06
C ALA A 26 -14.66 -11.83 -12.50
N ALA A 27 -14.21 -11.69 -11.24
CA ALA A 27 -13.93 -10.40 -10.63
C ALA A 27 -12.77 -9.66 -11.32
N LEU A 28 -11.75 -10.40 -11.78
CA LEU A 28 -10.63 -9.83 -12.53
C LEU A 28 -11.07 -9.39 -13.93
N GLU A 29 -11.81 -10.21 -14.67
CA GLU A 29 -12.34 -9.81 -15.99
C GLU A 29 -13.22 -8.57 -15.91
N ALA A 30 -14.10 -8.50 -14.90
CA ALA A 30 -14.98 -7.35 -14.70
C ALA A 30 -14.21 -6.05 -14.42
N ARG A 31 -13.02 -6.13 -13.80
CA ARG A 31 -12.25 -4.96 -13.35
C ARG A 31 -11.09 -4.59 -14.28
N MET A 32 -10.54 -5.56 -15.00
CA MET A 32 -9.29 -5.41 -15.76
C MET A 32 -9.48 -5.44 -17.28
N SER A 33 -10.64 -5.83 -17.81
CA SER A 33 -10.86 -6.04 -19.26
C SER A 33 -10.52 -4.82 -20.14
N ALA A 34 -10.61 -3.59 -19.62
CA ALA A 34 -10.21 -2.39 -20.35
C ALA A 34 -8.69 -2.21 -20.46
N ASN A 35 -7.92 -2.79 -19.53
CA ASN A 35 -6.48 -2.52 -19.34
C ASN A 35 -5.59 -3.74 -19.58
N CYS A 36 -6.17 -4.94 -19.64
CA CYS A 36 -5.43 -6.19 -19.78
C CYS A 36 -6.16 -7.14 -20.73
N PRO A 37 -5.41 -7.94 -21.52
CA PRO A 37 -5.99 -9.08 -22.22
C PRO A 37 -6.66 -10.05 -21.24
N PRO A 38 -7.65 -10.84 -21.68
CA PRO A 38 -8.33 -11.82 -20.85
C PRO A 38 -7.34 -12.77 -20.18
N PHE A 39 -7.68 -13.20 -18.98
CA PHE A 39 -6.92 -14.19 -18.23
C PHE A 39 -7.39 -15.60 -18.57
N GLU A 40 -6.45 -16.47 -18.85
CA GLU A 40 -6.66 -17.90 -18.98
C GLU A 40 -6.33 -18.61 -17.67
N ARG A 41 -7.17 -19.56 -17.27
CA ARG A 41 -6.90 -20.41 -16.10
C ARG A 41 -6.04 -21.59 -16.51
N LEU A 42 -4.91 -21.74 -15.82
CA LEU A 42 -3.94 -22.81 -16.03
C LEU A 42 -3.67 -23.53 -14.70
N ASP A 43 -3.52 -24.84 -14.74
CA ASP A 43 -2.96 -25.59 -13.62
C ASP A 43 -1.43 -25.52 -13.67
N TRP A 44 -0.79 -25.13 -12.56
CA TRP A 44 0.66 -24.90 -12.51
C TRP A 44 1.27 -25.40 -11.20
N HIS A 45 2.04 -26.49 -11.22
CA HIS A 45 2.79 -27.03 -10.08
C HIS A 45 2.04 -26.97 -8.73
N GLN A 46 0.83 -27.54 -8.69
CA GLN A 46 -0.07 -27.56 -7.51
C GLN A 46 -0.61 -26.20 -7.05
N THR A 47 -0.44 -25.16 -7.88
CA THR A 47 -1.03 -23.83 -7.69
C THR A 47 -2.04 -23.54 -8.80
N GLN A 48 -2.97 -22.64 -8.50
CA GLN A 48 -3.90 -22.10 -9.49
C GLN A 48 -3.25 -20.87 -10.12
N LEU A 49 -3.21 -20.82 -11.45
CA LEU A 49 -2.60 -19.73 -12.21
C LEU A 49 -3.65 -19.08 -13.11
N LEU A 50 -3.77 -17.77 -13.05
CA LEU A 50 -4.42 -16.96 -14.09
C LEU A 50 -3.35 -16.26 -14.89
N SER A 51 -3.36 -16.42 -16.20
CA SER A 51 -2.31 -15.99 -17.12
C SER A 51 -2.89 -15.11 -18.22
N SER A 52 -2.27 -13.96 -18.48
CA SER A 52 -2.44 -13.18 -19.70
C SER A 52 -1.09 -13.05 -20.42
N SER A 53 -1.03 -12.41 -21.59
CA SER A 53 0.25 -12.24 -22.31
C SER A 53 1.30 -11.46 -21.51
N ASN A 54 0.86 -10.52 -20.67
CA ASN A 54 1.73 -9.55 -20.01
C ASN A 54 1.78 -9.69 -18.48
N LEU A 55 0.85 -10.44 -17.87
CA LEU A 55 0.72 -10.58 -16.43
C LEU A 55 0.32 -12.00 -16.05
N HIS A 56 0.63 -12.39 -14.82
CA HIS A 56 0.09 -13.59 -14.22
C HIS A 56 -0.28 -13.35 -12.76
N LEU A 57 -1.25 -14.12 -12.27
CA LEU A 57 -1.62 -14.23 -10.87
C LEU A 57 -1.51 -15.69 -10.46
N GLN A 58 -0.59 -15.98 -9.55
CA GLN A 58 -0.47 -17.27 -8.90
C GLN A 58 -1.17 -17.24 -7.54
N LEU A 59 -2.00 -18.25 -7.27
CA LEU A 59 -2.62 -18.48 -5.98
C LEU A 59 -2.09 -19.79 -5.39
N ARG A 60 -1.48 -19.69 -4.21
CA ARG A 60 -0.98 -20.83 -3.46
C ARG A 60 -1.72 -20.94 -2.13
N THR A 61 -2.39 -22.07 -1.94
CA THR A 61 -2.96 -22.44 -0.65
C THR A 61 -1.94 -23.23 0.16
N ARG A 62 -1.99 -23.09 1.47
CA ARG A 62 -1.19 -23.87 2.41
C ARG A 62 -2.02 -24.16 3.64
N ASP A 63 -2.18 -25.43 3.98
CA ASP A 63 -2.95 -25.89 5.14
C ASP A 63 -2.05 -26.01 6.38
N LEU A 64 -1.16 -25.04 6.54
CA LEU A 64 -0.23 -24.92 7.66
C LEU A 64 0.00 -23.43 7.95
N PRO A 65 0.25 -23.07 9.22
CA PRO A 65 0.65 -21.72 9.55
C PRO A 65 1.99 -21.36 8.89
N ILE A 66 2.12 -20.08 8.60
CA ILE A 66 3.37 -19.42 8.23
C ILE A 66 4.15 -19.13 9.51
N SER A 67 5.48 -19.12 9.41
CA SER A 67 6.35 -18.79 10.54
C SER A 67 6.18 -17.32 10.92
N ASP A 68 6.06 -17.07 12.22
CA ASP A 68 5.83 -15.72 12.77
C ASP A 68 6.92 -14.72 12.36
N GLY A 69 8.17 -15.17 12.21
CA GLY A 69 9.29 -14.33 11.79
C GLY A 69 9.14 -13.67 10.40
N GLN A 70 8.17 -14.09 9.59
CA GLN A 70 7.83 -13.39 8.35
C GLN A 70 7.07 -12.07 8.58
N PHE A 71 6.55 -11.87 9.79
CA PHE A 71 5.70 -10.75 10.14
C PHE A 71 6.35 -9.79 11.15
N ASP A 72 7.56 -10.08 11.63
CA ASP A 72 8.23 -9.30 12.67
C ASP A 72 8.34 -7.81 12.29
N SER A 73 8.73 -7.50 11.06
CA SER A 73 8.83 -6.12 10.56
C SER A 73 7.47 -5.42 10.57
N ALA A 74 6.43 -6.05 9.99
CA ALA A 74 5.07 -5.52 9.98
C ALA A 74 4.48 -5.33 11.40
N LEU A 75 4.78 -6.24 12.33
CA LEU A 75 4.35 -6.16 13.74
C LEU A 75 5.11 -5.10 14.53
N SER A 76 6.38 -4.87 14.20
CA SER A 76 7.20 -3.84 14.83
C SER A 76 6.89 -2.42 14.36
N SER A 77 6.04 -2.27 13.34
CA SER A 77 5.63 -0.94 12.85
C SER A 77 4.79 -0.21 13.89
N GLU A 78 5.22 0.99 14.26
CA GLU A 78 4.51 1.91 15.16
C GLU A 78 3.08 2.21 14.66
N LEU A 79 2.88 2.20 13.34
CA LEU A 79 1.57 2.40 12.72
C LEU A 79 0.54 1.38 13.20
N ALA A 80 0.93 0.12 13.39
CA ALA A 80 0.01 -0.92 13.85
C ALA A 80 -0.49 -0.65 15.27
N GLY A 81 0.40 -0.22 16.17
CA GLY A 81 0.07 0.18 17.53
C GLY A 81 -0.86 1.39 17.57
N MET A 82 -0.58 2.42 16.77
CA MET A 82 -1.42 3.62 16.69
C MET A 82 -2.81 3.34 16.12
N MET A 83 -2.95 2.33 15.26
CA MET A 83 -4.24 1.93 14.69
C MET A 83 -5.06 0.97 15.58
N HIS A 84 -4.53 0.56 16.75
CA HIS A 84 -5.22 -0.28 17.74
C HIS A 84 -5.69 -1.65 17.20
N ASP A 85 -5.03 -2.19 16.16
CA ASP A 85 -5.34 -3.51 15.61
C ASP A 85 -4.51 -4.58 16.37
N ASP A 86 -5.13 -5.45 17.17
CA ASP A 86 -4.43 -6.60 17.79
C ASP A 86 -4.20 -7.75 16.79
N LEU A 87 -3.21 -7.53 15.91
CA LEU A 87 -2.86 -8.45 14.83
C LEU A 87 -1.99 -9.61 15.33
N SER A 88 -1.39 -9.48 16.52
CA SER A 88 -0.60 -10.54 17.15
C SER A 88 -1.45 -11.79 17.41
N VAL A 89 -2.68 -11.58 17.91
CA VAL A 89 -3.64 -12.66 18.15
C VAL A 89 -4.11 -13.29 16.83
N ALA A 90 -4.28 -12.49 15.77
CA ALA A 90 -4.64 -13.01 14.45
C ALA A 90 -3.56 -13.96 13.89
N ILE A 91 -2.29 -13.60 14.03
CA ILE A 91 -1.16 -14.44 13.64
C ILE A 91 -1.11 -15.70 14.51
N ALA A 92 -1.16 -15.59 15.84
CA ALA A 92 -1.11 -16.79 16.70
C ALA A 92 -2.25 -17.80 16.42
N ARG A 93 -3.41 -17.32 15.94
CA ARG A 93 -4.61 -18.14 15.70
C ARG A 93 -4.71 -18.70 14.28
N HIS A 94 -3.91 -18.23 13.32
CA HIS A 94 -4.03 -18.74 11.95
C HIS A 94 -3.53 -20.19 11.85
N ARG A 95 -4.12 -20.96 10.94
CA ARG A 95 -3.84 -22.39 10.72
C ARG A 95 -3.59 -22.72 9.26
N ALA A 96 -3.91 -21.79 8.36
CA ALA A 96 -3.69 -21.91 6.93
C ALA A 96 -3.44 -20.52 6.35
N SER A 97 -2.99 -20.48 5.10
CA SER A 97 -2.77 -19.23 4.38
C SER A 97 -3.09 -19.37 2.90
N VAL A 98 -3.50 -18.26 2.28
CA VAL A 98 -3.51 -18.11 0.82
C VAL A 98 -2.54 -17.01 0.45
N THR A 99 -1.52 -17.34 -0.32
CA THR A 99 -0.59 -16.36 -0.89
C THR A 99 -0.93 -16.12 -2.34
N LEU A 100 -1.16 -14.86 -2.67
CA LEU A 100 -1.32 -14.36 -4.03
C LEU A 100 -0.01 -13.71 -4.47
N ARG A 101 0.43 -14.02 -5.69
CA ARG A 101 1.59 -13.41 -6.32
C ARG A 101 1.22 -12.95 -7.71
N VAL A 102 1.45 -11.68 -7.97
CA VAL A 102 1.25 -11.09 -9.30
C VAL A 102 2.59 -10.70 -9.85
N GLY A 103 2.89 -11.13 -11.07
CA GLY A 103 4.14 -10.81 -11.73
C GLY A 103 3.95 -10.51 -13.21
N THR A 104 5.02 -10.04 -13.84
CA THR A 104 5.07 -9.76 -15.27
C THR A 104 5.18 -11.02 -16.12
N GLY A 105 4.64 -10.98 -17.33
CA GLY A 105 4.63 -12.07 -18.30
C GLY A 105 3.60 -13.15 -17.96
N PRO A 106 3.45 -14.15 -18.85
CA PRO A 106 2.37 -15.13 -18.76
C PRO A 106 2.55 -16.16 -17.64
N ARG A 107 3.77 -16.32 -17.12
CA ARG A 107 4.06 -17.35 -16.11
C ARG A 107 5.09 -16.86 -15.10
N PRO A 108 5.06 -17.37 -13.86
CA PRO A 108 6.12 -17.14 -12.90
C PRO A 108 7.46 -17.58 -13.47
N LYS A 109 8.49 -16.74 -13.34
CA LYS A 109 9.84 -17.11 -13.75
C LYS A 109 10.49 -18.01 -12.69
N PRO A 110 11.42 -18.91 -13.08
CA PRO A 110 12.23 -19.65 -12.14
C PRO A 110 12.94 -18.73 -11.14
N ARG A 111 13.07 -19.20 -9.88
CA ARG A 111 13.82 -18.45 -8.85
C ARG A 111 15.24 -18.16 -9.33
N GLY A 112 15.70 -16.93 -9.09
CA GLY A 112 17.04 -16.48 -9.47
C GLY A 112 17.15 -15.95 -10.90
N GLN A 113 16.11 -16.07 -11.73
CA GLN A 113 16.09 -15.43 -13.04
C GLN A 113 15.75 -13.95 -12.90
N THR A 114 16.60 -13.07 -13.45
CA THR A 114 16.36 -11.63 -13.48
C THR A 114 15.21 -11.29 -14.43
N CYS A 115 14.22 -10.54 -13.95
CA CYS A 115 13.20 -9.92 -14.78
C CYS A 115 13.53 -8.44 -14.95
N PRO A 116 13.34 -7.87 -16.15
CA PRO A 116 13.36 -6.42 -16.29
C PRO A 116 12.27 -5.81 -15.41
N PRO A 117 12.50 -4.63 -14.80
CA PRO A 117 11.47 -3.90 -14.09
C PRO A 117 10.25 -3.63 -15.00
N PRO A 118 9.02 -3.73 -14.49
CA PRO A 118 7.84 -3.34 -15.26
C PRO A 118 7.84 -1.84 -15.57
N SER A 119 7.06 -1.43 -16.57
CA SER A 119 6.66 -0.01 -16.69
C SER A 119 5.67 0.36 -15.57
N HIS A 120 5.50 1.65 -15.31
CA HIS A 120 4.51 2.13 -14.32
C HIS A 120 3.10 1.62 -14.61
N ALA A 121 2.65 1.67 -15.86
CA ALA A 121 1.33 1.17 -16.25
C ALA A 121 1.15 -0.32 -15.94
N VAL A 122 2.19 -1.14 -16.18
CA VAL A 122 2.17 -2.57 -15.85
C VAL A 122 2.17 -2.77 -14.34
N TYR A 123 3.00 -2.03 -13.60
CA TYR A 123 3.04 -2.10 -12.15
C TYR A 123 1.69 -1.73 -11.51
N GLU A 124 1.03 -0.67 -11.98
CA GLU A 124 -0.31 -0.31 -11.52
C GLU A 124 -1.34 -1.41 -11.80
N CYS A 125 -1.29 -2.02 -12.98
CA CYS A 125 -2.12 -3.18 -13.29
C CYS A 125 -1.85 -4.35 -12.33
N MET A 126 -0.59 -4.60 -11.96
CA MET A 126 -0.23 -5.63 -11.00
C MET A 126 -0.85 -5.35 -9.61
N LEU A 127 -0.83 -4.09 -9.17
CA LEU A 127 -1.43 -3.67 -7.90
C LEU A 127 -2.95 -3.86 -7.89
N ILE A 128 -3.63 -3.43 -8.97
CA ILE A 128 -5.09 -3.60 -9.10
C ILE A 128 -5.46 -5.09 -9.16
N LEU A 129 -4.69 -5.89 -9.91
CA LEU A 129 -4.92 -7.34 -10.03
C LEU A 129 -4.80 -8.04 -8.67
N ALA A 130 -3.73 -7.75 -7.92
CA ALA A 130 -3.51 -8.31 -6.59
C ALA A 130 -4.64 -7.93 -5.63
N HIS A 131 -5.04 -6.64 -5.63
CA HIS A 131 -6.09 -6.14 -4.73
C HIS A 131 -7.43 -6.78 -5.04
N THR A 132 -7.78 -6.90 -6.32
CA THR A 132 -9.04 -7.49 -6.77
C THR A 132 -9.13 -8.96 -6.39
N ALA A 133 -8.06 -9.72 -6.64
CA ALA A 133 -8.00 -11.13 -6.27
C ALA A 133 -8.04 -11.34 -4.75
N ALA A 134 -7.22 -10.59 -4.00
CA ALA A 134 -7.20 -10.68 -2.54
C ALA A 134 -8.56 -10.29 -1.93
N THR A 135 -9.24 -9.28 -2.47
CA THR A 135 -10.60 -8.92 -2.08
C THR A 135 -11.57 -10.07 -2.28
N GLN A 136 -11.55 -10.71 -3.45
CA GLN A 136 -12.46 -11.81 -3.74
C GLN A 136 -12.18 -13.03 -2.85
N VAL A 137 -10.91 -13.40 -2.66
CA VAL A 137 -10.52 -14.49 -1.75
C VAL A 137 -10.90 -14.15 -0.30
N ALA A 138 -10.71 -12.90 0.14
CA ALA A 138 -11.05 -12.48 1.50
C ALA A 138 -12.55 -12.58 1.78
N ARG A 139 -13.41 -12.27 0.80
CA ARG A 139 -14.87 -12.41 0.90
C ARG A 139 -15.29 -13.86 1.11
N ASP A 140 -14.64 -14.81 0.43
CA ASP A 140 -14.98 -16.23 0.53
C ASP A 140 -14.37 -16.89 1.79
N CYS A 141 -13.14 -16.51 2.15
CA CYS A 141 -12.37 -17.19 3.19
C CYS A 141 -12.48 -16.57 4.59
N HIS A 142 -12.87 -15.29 4.71
CA HIS A 142 -12.88 -14.53 5.96
C HIS A 142 -11.55 -14.62 6.72
N PRO A 143 -10.46 -14.00 6.21
CA PRO A 143 -9.16 -14.06 6.86
C PRO A 143 -9.19 -13.45 8.26
N LEU A 144 -8.25 -13.88 9.11
CA LEU A 144 -7.96 -13.26 10.40
C LEU A 144 -7.14 -11.97 10.23
N ALA A 145 -6.26 -11.94 9.23
CA ALA A 145 -5.48 -10.78 8.84
C ALA A 145 -5.02 -10.91 7.38
N VAL A 146 -4.67 -9.78 6.77
CA VAL A 146 -4.07 -9.72 5.44
C VAL A 146 -2.71 -9.04 5.55
N HIS A 147 -1.65 -9.74 5.14
CA HIS A 147 -0.33 -9.15 4.96
C HIS A 147 -0.19 -8.66 3.53
N TRP A 148 0.21 -7.41 3.36
CA TRP A 148 0.48 -6.79 2.08
C TRP A 148 1.97 -6.45 1.97
N ALA A 149 2.72 -7.26 1.22
CA ALA A 149 4.18 -7.22 1.29
C ALA A 149 4.79 -5.92 0.75
N GLN A 150 4.14 -5.25 -0.21
CA GLN A 150 4.67 -4.04 -0.86
C GLN A 150 4.76 -2.84 0.09
N SER A 151 3.85 -2.79 1.07
CA SER A 151 3.88 -1.80 2.15
C SER A 151 4.29 -2.44 3.47
N ASP A 152 4.64 -3.73 3.48
CA ASP A 152 4.87 -4.52 4.70
C ASP A 152 3.84 -4.26 5.82
N GLN A 153 2.56 -4.17 5.46
CA GLN A 153 1.48 -3.93 6.40
C GLN A 153 0.70 -5.21 6.70
N LEU A 154 0.37 -5.38 7.97
CA LEU A 154 -0.70 -6.26 8.40
C LEU A 154 -1.99 -5.47 8.58
N LEU A 155 -3.08 -6.02 8.05
CA LEU A 155 -4.38 -5.40 7.98
C LEU A 155 -5.39 -6.28 8.68
N SER A 156 -6.20 -5.70 9.57
CA SER A 156 -7.36 -6.38 10.10
C SER A 156 -8.40 -6.60 9.00
N PRO A 157 -9.30 -7.59 9.13
CA PRO A 157 -10.29 -7.89 8.10
C PRO A 157 -11.22 -6.70 7.83
N ALA A 158 -11.57 -5.95 8.88
CA ALA A 158 -12.37 -4.72 8.76
C ALA A 158 -11.65 -3.65 7.94
N ARG A 159 -10.37 -3.38 8.26
CA ARG A 159 -9.55 -2.38 7.56
C ARG A 159 -9.34 -2.75 6.09
N PHE A 160 -9.05 -4.02 5.81
CA PHE A 160 -8.94 -4.51 4.44
C PHE A 160 -10.28 -4.41 3.69
N SER A 161 -11.38 -4.82 4.32
CA SER A 161 -12.71 -4.78 3.71
C SER A 161 -13.18 -3.36 3.39
N ALA A 162 -12.81 -2.36 4.20
CA ALA A 162 -13.13 -0.95 3.94
C ALA A 162 -12.56 -0.45 2.59
N MET A 163 -11.54 -1.12 2.06
CA MET A 163 -10.89 -0.77 0.80
C MET A 163 -11.40 -1.58 -0.40
N SER A 164 -12.27 -2.59 -0.20
CA SER A 164 -12.63 -3.56 -1.24
C SER A 164 -13.18 -2.96 -2.53
N ASN A 165 -13.85 -1.80 -2.41
CA ASN A 165 -14.49 -1.12 -3.53
C ASN A 165 -13.57 -0.10 -4.21
N MET A 166 -12.45 0.26 -3.58
CA MET A 166 -11.47 1.19 -4.16
C MET A 166 -10.76 0.53 -5.35
N LEU A 167 -10.63 1.26 -6.46
CA LEU A 167 -9.87 0.78 -7.61
C LEU A 167 -8.38 0.70 -7.29
N PHE A 168 -7.89 1.71 -6.57
CA PHE A 168 -6.49 1.84 -6.22
C PHE A 168 -6.37 2.20 -4.73
N PRO A 169 -6.38 1.20 -3.84
CA PRO A 169 -6.34 1.43 -2.39
C PRO A 169 -4.93 1.86 -1.95
N LEU A 170 -4.67 3.17 -1.95
CA LEU A 170 -3.39 3.74 -1.53
C LEU A 170 -2.84 3.21 -0.19
N PRO A 171 -3.65 2.92 0.85
CA PRO A 171 -3.11 2.36 2.09
C PRO A 171 -2.44 0.99 1.93
N LEU A 172 -2.73 0.24 0.85
CA LEU A 172 -2.01 -1.01 0.55
C LEU A 172 -0.63 -0.74 -0.05
N PHE A 173 -0.41 0.41 -0.67
CA PHE A 173 0.79 0.69 -1.46
C PHE A 173 1.75 1.67 -0.79
N LEU A 174 1.24 2.43 0.17
CA LEU A 174 1.98 3.43 0.92
C LEU A 174 2.04 3.02 2.38
N HIS A 175 3.24 3.02 2.97
CA HIS A 175 3.45 2.80 4.40
C HIS A 175 3.93 4.10 5.06
N PRO A 176 3.03 4.82 5.76
CA PRO A 176 3.43 5.95 6.57
C PRO A 176 4.26 5.48 7.78
N ARG A 177 5.43 6.08 7.96
CA ARG A 177 6.28 6.00 9.14
C ARG A 177 6.10 7.29 9.93
N PRO A 178 5.22 7.31 10.94
CA PRO A 178 5.04 8.50 11.75
C PRO A 178 6.28 8.77 12.59
N THR A 179 6.60 10.04 12.79
CA THR A 179 7.48 10.50 13.86
C THR A 179 6.72 11.54 14.67
N CYS A 180 6.65 11.32 15.98
CA CYS A 180 5.92 12.19 16.91
C CYS A 180 6.92 12.96 17.79
N ARG A 181 6.59 14.20 18.10
CA ARG A 181 7.31 15.03 19.08
C ARG A 181 6.31 15.84 19.89
N GLU A 182 6.62 16.10 21.15
CA GLU A 182 5.80 16.97 22.00
C GLU A 182 6.48 18.34 22.10
N GLU A 183 5.72 19.40 21.84
CA GLU A 183 6.20 20.77 21.91
C GLU A 183 5.13 21.67 22.51
N ALA A 184 5.46 22.42 23.56
CA ALA A 184 4.51 23.25 24.31
C ALA A 184 3.25 22.52 24.80
N GLY A 185 3.34 21.21 25.06
CA GLY A 185 2.22 20.36 25.48
C GLY A 185 1.27 19.94 24.35
N GLU A 186 1.66 20.16 23.09
CA GLU A 186 0.95 19.71 21.89
C GLU A 186 1.77 18.64 21.16
N GLU A 187 1.10 17.60 20.65
CA GLU A 187 1.73 16.57 19.83
C GLU A 187 1.84 17.03 18.38
N TRP A 188 3.05 16.98 17.84
CA TRP A 188 3.34 17.29 16.45
C TRP A 188 3.77 16.03 15.72
N ILE A 189 3.20 15.81 14.54
CA ILE A 189 3.40 14.60 13.76
C ILE A 189 3.99 14.95 12.40
N SER A 190 5.01 14.19 12.00
CA SER A 190 5.56 14.13 10.65
C SER A 190 5.42 12.71 10.11
N LEU A 191 5.36 12.56 8.79
CA LEU A 191 5.32 11.27 8.11
C LEU A 191 6.44 11.16 7.09
N ASP A 192 7.16 10.04 7.08
CA ASP A 192 7.84 9.55 5.88
C ASP A 192 6.97 8.47 5.22
N VAL A 193 6.78 8.54 3.91
CA VAL A 193 5.81 7.70 3.20
C VAL A 193 6.54 6.72 2.29
N GLU A 194 6.81 5.53 2.81
CA GLU A 194 7.44 4.46 2.03
C GLU A 194 6.51 3.98 0.91
N GLY A 195 7.09 3.67 -0.25
CA GLY A 195 6.36 3.24 -1.45
C GLY A 195 5.89 4.39 -2.34
N ALA A 196 5.92 5.63 -1.87
CA ALA A 196 5.57 6.81 -2.66
C ALA A 196 6.44 6.96 -3.91
N GLN A 197 7.71 6.58 -3.83
CA GLN A 197 8.65 6.60 -4.96
C GLN A 197 8.24 5.66 -6.11
N HIS A 198 7.44 4.63 -5.84
CA HIS A 198 6.93 3.74 -6.89
C HIS A 198 5.70 4.32 -7.61
N LEU A 199 5.07 5.35 -7.02
CA LEU A 199 3.85 5.98 -7.54
C LEU A 199 4.09 7.39 -8.09
N LEU A 200 5.03 8.12 -7.50
CA LEU A 200 5.33 9.53 -7.79
C LEU A 200 6.75 9.75 -8.33
N ASP A 201 7.52 8.69 -8.53
CA ASP A 201 8.95 8.72 -8.90
C ASP A 201 9.85 9.47 -7.91
N ARG A 202 9.31 9.83 -6.74
CA ARG A 202 9.96 10.64 -5.71
C ARG A 202 9.57 10.16 -4.31
N PRO A 203 10.49 10.20 -3.33
CA PRO A 203 10.12 10.05 -1.94
C PRO A 203 9.12 11.14 -1.53
N LEU A 204 8.24 10.81 -0.59
CA LEU A 204 7.23 11.72 -0.06
C LEU A 204 7.28 11.69 1.46
N GLY A 205 7.17 12.87 2.07
CA GLY A 205 6.89 12.99 3.49
C GLY A 205 6.21 14.30 3.82
N THR A 206 6.04 14.57 5.12
CA THR A 206 5.42 15.79 5.62
C THR A 206 6.36 16.48 6.60
N ASP A 207 6.29 17.80 6.68
CA ASP A 207 6.87 18.51 7.81
C ASP A 207 6.01 18.22 9.07
N TYR A 208 6.56 18.51 10.25
CA TYR A 208 5.82 18.39 11.50
C TYR A 208 4.62 19.35 11.51
N ALA A 209 3.46 18.86 11.94
CA ALA A 209 2.27 19.68 12.14
C ALA A 209 1.48 19.24 13.39
N PRO A 210 0.76 20.16 14.05
CA PRO A 210 -0.03 19.88 15.25
C PRO A 210 -1.39 19.26 14.87
N VAL A 211 -1.34 18.05 14.32
CA VAL A 211 -2.52 17.33 13.81
C VAL A 211 -2.43 15.86 14.18
N SER A 212 -3.58 15.18 14.26
CA SER A 212 -3.59 13.74 14.51
C SER A 212 -3.08 12.94 13.31
N LEU A 213 -2.51 11.77 13.58
CA LEU A 213 -1.98 10.87 12.56
C LEU A 213 -3.03 10.51 11.48
N PRO A 214 -4.27 10.09 11.83
CA PRO A 214 -5.28 9.78 10.82
C PRO A 214 -5.60 10.97 9.91
N TRP A 215 -5.59 12.19 10.45
CA TRP A 215 -5.83 13.40 9.67
C TRP A 215 -4.72 13.63 8.64
N MET A 216 -3.45 13.55 9.05
CA MET A 216 -2.31 13.74 8.15
C MET A 216 -2.25 12.65 7.07
N MET A 217 -2.46 11.38 7.44
CA MET A 217 -2.49 10.25 6.50
C MET A 217 -3.54 10.46 5.41
N GLN A 218 -4.74 10.92 5.78
CA GLN A 218 -5.81 11.19 4.81
C GLN A 218 -5.38 12.23 3.77
N ARG A 219 -4.67 13.29 4.18
CA ARG A 219 -4.20 14.35 3.28
C ARG A 219 -3.05 13.87 2.39
N VAL A 220 -2.12 13.08 2.93
CA VAL A 220 -1.06 12.43 2.13
C VAL A 220 -1.67 11.55 1.03
N TYR A 221 -2.66 10.71 1.37
CA TYR A 221 -3.33 9.88 0.39
C TYR A 221 -4.11 10.70 -0.65
N ALA A 222 -4.78 11.77 -0.23
CA ALA A 222 -5.47 12.67 -1.14
C ALA A 222 -4.50 13.36 -2.11
N PHE A 223 -3.32 13.77 -1.63
CA PHE A 223 -2.28 14.37 -2.46
C PHE A 223 -1.76 13.40 -3.52
N VAL A 224 -1.40 12.17 -3.12
CA VAL A 224 -0.94 11.14 -4.06
C VAL A 224 -2.04 10.80 -5.08
N ALA A 225 -3.29 10.66 -4.62
CA ALA A 225 -4.43 10.43 -5.51
C ALA A 225 -4.62 11.57 -6.52
N HIS A 226 -4.49 12.82 -6.08
CA HIS A 226 -4.62 13.99 -6.94
C HIS A 226 -3.54 14.03 -8.03
N LEU A 227 -2.27 13.83 -7.67
CA LEU A 227 -1.17 13.80 -8.64
C LEU A 227 -1.34 12.67 -9.66
N ARG A 228 -1.74 11.48 -9.20
CA ARG A 228 -2.00 10.35 -10.10
C ARG A 228 -3.18 10.58 -11.03
N ALA A 229 -4.24 11.24 -10.57
CA ALA A 229 -5.43 11.50 -11.38
C ALA A 229 -5.21 12.61 -12.41
N THR A 230 -4.36 13.59 -12.11
CA THR A 230 -4.14 14.76 -12.98
C THR A 230 -2.88 14.64 -13.84
N SER A 231 -1.98 13.69 -13.53
CA SER A 231 -0.64 13.60 -14.11
C SER A 231 0.14 14.91 -13.99
N LEU A 232 -0.17 15.70 -12.96
CA LEU A 232 0.45 17.02 -12.74
C LEU A 232 1.90 16.84 -12.31
N ALA A 233 2.82 17.55 -12.98
CA ALA A 233 4.21 17.60 -12.56
C ALA A 233 4.33 18.36 -11.24
N VAL A 234 4.99 17.74 -10.25
CA VAL A 234 5.22 18.37 -8.94
C VAL A 234 6.29 19.45 -9.06
N SER A 235 5.98 20.64 -8.56
CA SER A 235 6.90 21.79 -8.50
C SER A 235 7.01 22.34 -7.08
N ASP A 236 8.17 22.89 -6.73
CA ASP A 236 8.35 23.61 -5.45
C ASP A 236 7.37 24.79 -5.38
N GLY A 237 6.79 25.00 -4.20
CA GLY A 237 5.81 26.06 -3.96
C GLY A 237 4.38 25.75 -4.43
N MET A 238 4.13 24.59 -5.05
CA MET A 238 2.76 24.15 -5.38
C MET A 238 1.90 24.12 -4.13
N GLU A 239 0.66 24.59 -4.25
CA GLU A 239 -0.30 24.58 -3.15
C GLU A 239 -1.30 23.42 -3.31
N PHE A 240 -1.66 22.81 -2.19
CA PHE A 240 -2.59 21.69 -2.13
C PHE A 240 -3.51 21.86 -0.91
N ALA A 241 -4.79 21.54 -1.06
CA ALA A 241 -5.76 21.58 0.02
C ALA A 241 -6.80 20.48 -0.18
N THR A 242 -7.32 19.93 0.92
CA THR A 242 -8.44 18.97 0.87
C THR A 242 -9.76 19.55 1.35
N ALA A 243 -9.72 20.66 2.08
CA ALA A 243 -10.88 21.38 2.57
C ALA A 243 -10.62 22.89 2.61
N GLU A 244 -11.69 23.67 2.76
CA GLU A 244 -11.60 25.11 2.97
C GLU A 244 -10.90 25.41 4.31
N GLY A 245 -10.05 26.45 4.32
CA GLY A 245 -9.24 26.82 5.49
C GLY A 245 -8.08 25.87 5.78
N GLU A 246 -7.74 24.99 4.84
CA GLU A 246 -6.51 24.18 4.87
C GLU A 246 -5.61 24.63 3.72
N ARG A 247 -4.31 24.71 3.98
CA ARG A 247 -3.32 24.92 2.90
C ARG A 247 -2.03 24.20 3.20
N PHE A 248 -1.64 23.33 2.28
CA PHE A 248 -0.31 22.76 2.21
C PHE A 248 0.51 23.45 1.14
N ARG A 249 1.78 23.68 1.43
CA ARG A 249 2.80 24.03 0.44
C ARG A 249 3.70 22.85 0.20
N VAL A 250 3.89 22.50 -1.07
CA VAL A 250 4.84 21.48 -1.50
C VAL A 250 6.23 22.09 -1.49
N ARG A 251 7.18 21.39 -0.86
CA ARG A 251 8.61 21.67 -0.92
C ARG A 251 9.35 20.53 -1.59
N LEU A 252 10.34 20.88 -2.42
CA LEU A 252 11.27 19.91 -2.99
C LEU A 252 12.64 20.09 -2.34
N ASP A 253 13.20 19.00 -1.82
CA ASP A 253 14.57 19.02 -1.31
C ASP A 253 15.61 18.97 -2.44
N VAL A 254 16.90 19.04 -2.08
CA VAL A 254 18.02 19.01 -3.03
C VAL A 254 18.11 17.71 -3.85
N HIS A 255 17.47 16.63 -3.38
CA HIS A 255 17.39 15.34 -4.05
C HIS A 255 16.05 15.15 -4.80
N GLY A 256 15.17 16.15 -4.77
CA GLY A 256 13.87 16.15 -5.41
C GLY A 256 12.77 15.41 -4.64
N ALA A 257 12.99 15.05 -3.37
CA ALA A 257 11.96 14.48 -2.51
C ALA A 257 10.89 15.52 -2.19
N ILE A 258 9.64 15.05 -2.08
CA ILE A 258 8.47 15.87 -1.84
C ILE A 258 8.24 15.98 -0.33
N ARG A 259 8.14 17.20 0.18
CA ARG A 259 7.74 17.51 1.56
C ARG A 259 6.45 18.33 1.55
N LEU A 260 5.41 17.83 2.19
CA LEU A 260 4.17 18.56 2.40
C LEU A 260 4.25 19.35 3.70
N ARG A 261 4.18 20.68 3.60
CA ARG A 261 4.16 21.58 4.75
C ARG A 261 2.77 22.15 4.94
N LEU A 262 2.16 21.92 6.10
CA LEU A 262 0.91 22.58 6.47
C LEU A 262 1.20 24.03 6.84
N GLU A 263 0.67 24.99 6.08
CA GLU A 263 0.82 26.42 6.33
C GLU A 263 -0.43 27.06 6.94
N GLU A 264 -1.61 26.48 6.70
CA GLU A 264 -2.89 26.96 7.22
C GLU A 264 -3.78 25.82 7.67
N LEU A 265 -4.39 25.95 8.84
CA LEU A 265 -5.37 25.03 9.40
C LEU A 265 -6.52 25.82 10.05
N HIS A 266 -7.75 25.51 9.68
CA HIS A 266 -8.95 26.23 10.13
C HIS A 266 -8.91 27.75 9.86
N GLY A 267 -8.33 28.15 8.72
CA GLY A 267 -8.20 29.56 8.35
C GLY A 267 -7.14 30.32 9.14
N LYS A 268 -6.35 29.62 9.97
CA LYS A 268 -5.30 30.21 10.79
C LYS A 268 -3.93 29.74 10.30
N PRO A 269 -2.94 30.65 10.20
CA PRO A 269 -1.59 30.26 9.86
C PRO A 269 -1.02 29.34 10.94
N ILE A 270 -0.40 28.23 10.53
CA ILE A 270 0.40 27.41 11.43
C ILE A 270 1.72 28.16 11.64
N SER A 271 1.88 28.74 12.83
CA SER A 271 3.14 29.39 13.21
C SER A 271 4.19 28.31 13.39
N LEU A 272 5.07 28.18 12.40
CA LEU A 272 6.30 27.43 12.58
C LEU A 272 7.17 28.25 13.54
N LEU A 273 7.35 27.76 14.76
CA LEU A 273 8.54 28.15 15.53
C LEU A 273 9.76 27.89 14.63
N GLU A 274 10.78 28.75 14.69
CA GLU A 274 12.00 28.65 13.89
C GLU A 274 12.67 27.29 14.15
N MET A 275 12.24 26.28 13.39
CA MET A 275 12.73 24.92 13.52
C MET A 275 14.05 24.88 12.77
N ASP A 276 15.12 24.76 13.55
CA ASP A 276 16.49 24.62 13.08
C ASP A 276 16.55 23.75 11.82
N THR A 277 17.03 24.35 10.75
CA THR A 277 17.32 23.72 9.45
C THR A 277 18.49 22.72 9.54
N GLN A 278 18.94 22.37 10.76
CA GLN A 278 20.19 21.65 11.02
C GLN A 278 20.10 20.11 10.98
N HIS A 279 18.94 19.51 10.72
CA HIS A 279 18.82 18.05 10.60
C HIS A 279 18.52 17.52 9.19
N PHE A 280 18.60 18.37 8.15
CA PHE A 280 18.42 17.95 6.76
C PHE A 280 19.74 17.60 6.03
N ALA A 281 20.84 17.38 6.75
CA ALA A 281 22.11 16.94 6.20
C ALA A 281 22.66 15.74 6.99
N ALA A 282 22.06 14.56 6.80
CA ALA A 282 22.68 13.27 7.10
C ALA A 282 22.05 12.19 6.22
#